data_AF-A0A962DZ24-F1
#
_entry.id   AF-A0A962DZ24-F1
#
_cell.length_a   1.000
_cell.length_b   1.000
_cell.length_c   1.000
_cell.angle_alpha   90.00
_cell.angle_beta   90.00
_cell.angle_gamma   90.00
#
_symmetry.space_group_name_H-M   'P 1'
#
loop_
_entity.id
_entity.type
_entity.pdbx_description
1 polymer ?
#
loop_
_entity_poly.entity_id
_entity_poly.type
_entity_poly.pdbx_seq_one_letter_code
_entity_poly.pdbx_strand_id
1 'polypeptide(L)'
;MINTLILLLVFTGMGLPWMAQFFKASNWQKILGESFFIGVFKIMVIYNLFQWLGLDINNYFLFYLCFAFSTVTIGYYVFVYKRIIINGVRERLSLKPHFSKILVILAVFVFIHLVFIETQNQSLPLFAWDAWYGWVAKAKIWYFYGINESLVGRVEWFSAKGALTSPIHHYPDGLSLLYVFNSGIFDWNETRLNAIYPAMFISFILLIYGNVKLITQSSYLAFGVVFVLVSLPFVNNHIILAGYADIWMAAYLFISFVNIQQYFITRQKRFLILSTLSLVSMLMFKLEAWVWVSIIILSVGLSCLSKFSQRRAYFILACVIAIWYLFGGISIGGLKITPEVIAVPWIGEFQLQFVNTTDA
;
A
#
# COMPACT_ATOMS: atom_id res chain seq x y z
N MET A 1 -6.30 15.69 14.13
CA MET A 1 -7.37 14.73 13.82
C MET A 1 -8.23 15.12 12.61
N ILE A 2 -8.68 16.38 12.46
CA ILE A 2 -9.59 16.73 11.36
C ILE A 2 -9.00 16.45 9.97
N ASN A 3 -7.73 16.77 9.74
CA ASN A 3 -7.03 16.49 8.47
C ASN A 3 -7.06 14.98 8.15
N THR A 4 -6.73 14.15 9.14
CA THR A 4 -6.76 12.70 9.05
C THR A 4 -8.14 12.15 8.73
N LEU A 5 -9.20 12.70 9.34
CA LEU A 5 -10.58 12.30 9.05
C LEU A 5 -11.02 12.69 7.64
N ILE A 6 -10.63 13.88 7.16
CA ILE A 6 -10.91 14.33 5.79
C ILE A 6 -10.28 13.34 4.79
N LEU A 7 -8.99 13.04 4.94
CA LEU A 7 -8.30 12.13 4.04
C LEU A 7 -8.84 10.70 4.15
N LEU A 8 -9.14 10.22 5.35
CA LEU A 8 -9.79 8.94 5.57
C LEU A 8 -11.12 8.86 4.81
N LEU A 9 -11.94 9.91 4.89
CA LEU A 9 -13.22 10.00 4.17
C LEU A 9 -13.02 9.97 2.66
N VAL A 10 -12.12 10.80 2.12
CA VAL A 10 -11.87 10.90 0.67
C VAL A 10 -11.39 9.57 0.10
N PHE A 11 -10.31 9.00 0.64
CA PHE A 11 -9.77 7.77 0.08
C PHE A 11 -10.72 6.59 0.30
N THR A 12 -11.38 6.48 1.45
CA THR A 12 -12.38 5.42 1.67
C THR A 12 -13.56 5.56 0.70
N GLY A 13 -14.13 6.76 0.55
CA GLY A 13 -15.28 6.98 -0.34
C GLY A 13 -14.94 6.75 -1.82
N MET A 14 -13.72 7.06 -2.26
CA MET A 14 -13.25 6.76 -3.61
C MET A 14 -13.20 5.25 -3.90
N GLY A 15 -12.82 4.42 -2.93
CA GLY A 15 -12.77 2.96 -3.10
C GLY A 15 -14.06 2.21 -2.74
N LEU A 16 -14.96 2.83 -1.97
CA LEU A 16 -16.16 2.18 -1.43
C LEU A 16 -17.10 1.59 -2.48
N PRO A 17 -17.41 2.25 -3.61
CA PRO A 17 -18.30 1.69 -4.64
C PRO A 17 -17.82 0.32 -5.16
N TRP A 18 -16.51 0.12 -5.23
CA TRP A 18 -15.95 -1.14 -5.70
C TRP A 18 -16.06 -2.23 -4.62
N MET A 19 -15.71 -1.89 -3.38
CA MET A 19 -15.72 -2.85 -2.27
C MET A 19 -17.15 -3.24 -1.86
N ALA A 20 -18.10 -2.32 -1.94
CA ALA A 20 -19.50 -2.56 -1.60
C ALA A 20 -20.16 -3.63 -2.50
N GLN A 21 -19.70 -3.76 -3.75
CA GLN A 21 -20.17 -4.80 -4.67
C GLN A 21 -19.67 -6.20 -4.28
N PHE A 22 -18.51 -6.26 -3.62
CA PHE A 22 -17.84 -7.53 -3.32
C PHE A 22 -18.19 -8.12 -1.97
N PHE A 23 -18.70 -7.35 -1.01
CA PHE A 23 -18.86 -7.86 0.35
C PHE A 23 -20.24 -7.56 0.91
N LYS A 24 -20.83 -8.58 1.57
CA LYS A 24 -21.98 -8.36 2.44
C LYS A 24 -21.52 -7.47 3.61
N ALA A 25 -22.38 -6.54 4.04
CA ALA A 25 -22.07 -5.55 5.08
C ALA A 25 -21.70 -6.14 6.46
N SER A 26 -21.72 -7.46 6.64
CA SER A 26 -21.33 -8.13 7.90
C SER A 26 -19.86 -7.97 8.27
N ASN A 27 -18.96 -7.70 7.30
CA ASN A 27 -17.54 -7.41 7.56
C ASN A 27 -17.14 -6.00 7.11
N TRP A 28 -17.86 -5.00 7.63
CA TRP A 28 -17.64 -3.60 7.27
C TRP A 28 -16.22 -3.10 7.57
N GLN A 29 -15.51 -3.66 8.56
CA GLN A 29 -14.13 -3.24 8.89
C GLN A 29 -13.18 -3.51 7.72
N LYS A 30 -13.24 -4.72 7.14
CA LYS A 30 -12.47 -5.07 5.94
C LYS A 30 -12.85 -4.17 4.77
N ILE A 31 -14.14 -3.91 4.58
CA ILE A 31 -14.65 -3.07 3.49
C ILE A 31 -14.05 -1.67 3.59
N LEU A 32 -14.20 -0.98 4.73
CA LEU A 32 -13.67 0.38 4.90
C LEU A 32 -12.15 0.42 4.73
N GLY A 33 -11.44 -0.52 5.38
CA GLY A 33 -9.99 -0.58 5.31
C GLY A 33 -9.48 -0.77 3.88
N GLU A 34 -9.99 -1.75 3.13
CA GLU A 34 -9.58 -1.98 1.74
C GLU A 34 -10.07 -0.89 0.79
N SER A 35 -11.24 -0.29 1.06
CA SER A 35 -11.73 0.86 0.29
C SER A 35 -10.75 2.03 0.33
N PHE A 36 -10.15 2.33 1.48
CA PHE A 36 -9.11 3.36 1.55
C PHE A 36 -7.96 3.09 0.58
N PHE A 37 -7.38 1.88 0.61
CA PHE A 37 -6.25 1.52 -0.26
C PHE A 37 -6.62 1.46 -1.74
N ILE A 38 -7.85 1.07 -2.08
CA ILE A 38 -8.37 1.16 -3.44
C ILE A 38 -8.56 2.63 -3.87
N GLY A 39 -8.98 3.50 -2.97
CA GLY A 39 -9.07 4.94 -3.23
C GLY A 39 -7.70 5.55 -3.50
N VAL A 40 -6.70 5.23 -2.67
CA VAL A 40 -5.30 5.63 -2.88
C VAL A 40 -4.80 5.19 -4.25
N PHE A 41 -5.03 3.91 -4.62
CA PHE A 41 -4.69 3.40 -5.94
C PHE A 41 -5.33 4.21 -7.08
N LYS A 42 -6.63 4.49 -6.99
CA LYS A 42 -7.34 5.28 -8.01
C LYS A 42 -6.75 6.67 -8.18
N ILE A 43 -6.45 7.37 -7.08
CA ILE A 43 -5.83 8.70 -7.12
C ILE A 43 -4.47 8.63 -7.81
N MET A 44 -3.62 7.66 -7.43
CA MET A 44 -2.32 7.50 -8.08
C MET A 44 -2.46 7.24 -9.59
N VAL A 45 -3.38 6.36 -10.00
CA VAL A 45 -3.64 6.07 -11.42
C VAL A 45 -4.11 7.31 -12.17
N ILE A 46 -5.00 8.12 -11.58
CA ILE A 46 -5.46 9.37 -12.17
C ILE A 46 -4.26 10.30 -12.42
N TYR A 47 -3.44 10.58 -11.41
CA TYR A 47 -2.29 11.48 -11.58
C TYR A 47 -1.27 10.94 -12.59
N ASN A 48 -0.95 9.65 -12.54
CA ASN A 48 -0.04 9.04 -13.52
C ASN A 48 -0.60 9.14 -14.94
N LEU A 49 -1.92 9.03 -15.12
CA LEU A 49 -2.56 9.22 -16.43
C LEU A 49 -2.44 10.67 -16.91
N PHE A 50 -2.64 11.65 -16.03
CA PHE A 50 -2.42 13.06 -16.37
C PHE A 50 -0.96 13.34 -16.76
N GLN A 51 -0.01 12.79 -16.01
CA GLN A 51 1.42 12.89 -16.33
C GLN A 51 1.76 12.27 -17.68
N TRP A 52 1.23 11.08 -17.95
CA TRP A 52 1.44 10.40 -19.23
C TRP A 52 0.84 11.17 -20.42
N LEU A 53 -0.28 11.86 -20.22
CA LEU A 53 -0.91 12.70 -21.23
C LEU A 53 -0.33 14.12 -21.33
N GLY A 54 0.61 14.49 -20.45
CA GLY A 54 1.16 15.85 -20.35
C GLY A 54 0.09 16.90 -20.01
N LEU A 55 -0.95 16.50 -19.27
CA LEU A 55 -2.05 17.38 -18.89
C LEU A 55 -1.78 17.99 -17.52
N ASP A 56 -1.99 19.29 -17.40
CA ASP A 56 -1.97 19.96 -16.10
C ASP A 56 -3.28 19.71 -15.34
N ILE A 57 -3.19 19.75 -14.01
CA ILE A 57 -4.33 19.51 -13.15
C ILE A 57 -4.43 20.57 -12.05
N ASN A 58 -5.64 21.08 -11.85
CA ASN A 58 -5.93 21.91 -10.68
C ASN A 58 -6.18 20.98 -9.48
N ASN A 59 -5.21 20.90 -8.57
CA ASN A 59 -5.27 20.03 -7.39
C ASN A 59 -6.49 20.33 -6.49
N TYR A 60 -6.88 21.60 -6.34
CA TYR A 60 -8.06 21.97 -5.56
C TYR A 60 -9.33 21.39 -6.19
N PHE A 61 -9.52 21.61 -7.49
CA PHE A 61 -10.67 21.10 -8.21
C PHE A 61 -10.77 19.57 -8.12
N LEU A 62 -9.66 18.86 -8.39
CA LEU A 62 -9.64 17.41 -8.31
C LEU A 62 -9.96 16.93 -6.88
N PHE A 63 -9.36 17.55 -5.85
CA PHE A 63 -9.61 17.17 -4.46
C PHE A 63 -11.09 17.33 -4.09
N TYR A 64 -11.70 18.50 -4.36
CA TYR A 64 -13.10 18.75 -4.02
C TYR A 64 -14.06 17.86 -4.82
N LEU A 65 -13.74 17.53 -6.08
CA LEU A 65 -14.49 16.57 -6.86
C LEU A 65 -14.46 15.17 -6.20
N CYS A 66 -13.28 14.71 -5.81
CA CYS A 66 -13.12 13.44 -5.09
C CYS A 66 -13.80 13.46 -3.72
N PHE A 67 -13.75 14.58 -3.00
CA PHE A 67 -14.42 14.77 -1.70
C PHE A 67 -15.94 14.71 -1.83
N ALA A 68 -16.51 15.40 -2.81
CA ALA A 68 -17.94 15.37 -3.09
C ALA A 68 -18.40 13.96 -3.47
N PHE A 69 -17.68 13.31 -4.40
CA PHE A 69 -17.93 11.91 -4.78
C PHE A 69 -17.89 10.99 -3.55
N SER A 70 -16.86 11.12 -2.72
CA SER A 70 -16.67 10.29 -1.53
C SER A 70 -17.77 10.48 -0.49
N THR A 71 -18.23 11.71 -0.31
CA THR A 71 -19.35 12.03 0.59
C THR A 71 -20.64 11.37 0.10
N VAL A 72 -20.91 11.42 -1.21
CA VAL A 72 -22.08 10.77 -1.82
C VAL A 72 -22.00 9.26 -1.68
N THR A 73 -20.85 8.64 -1.98
CA THR A 73 -20.70 7.18 -1.94
C THR A 73 -20.79 6.63 -0.51
N ILE A 74 -20.19 7.31 0.46
CA ILE A 74 -20.31 6.95 1.89
C ILE A 74 -21.75 7.17 2.36
N GLY A 75 -22.37 8.30 2.05
CA GLY A 75 -23.77 8.58 2.40
C GLY A 75 -24.72 7.53 1.84
N TYR A 76 -24.56 7.16 0.57
CA TYR A 76 -25.32 6.09 -0.08
C TYR A 76 -25.09 4.74 0.60
N TYR A 77 -23.83 4.36 0.87
CA TYR A 77 -23.51 3.09 1.54
C TYR A 77 -24.14 3.01 2.94
N VAL A 78 -24.00 4.07 3.74
CA VAL A 78 -24.63 4.15 5.07
C VAL A 78 -26.14 4.05 4.94
N PHE A 79 -26.77 4.76 4.00
CA PHE A 79 -28.22 4.71 3.80
C PHE A 79 -28.73 3.31 3.44
N VAL A 80 -28.08 2.64 2.48
CA VAL A 80 -28.45 1.29 2.02
C VAL A 80 -28.25 0.24 3.10
N TYR A 81 -27.13 0.30 3.82
CA TYR A 81 -26.76 -0.72 4.80
C TYR A 81 -27.06 -0.36 6.25
N LYS A 82 -27.76 0.76 6.52
CA LYS A 82 -28.07 1.25 7.88
C LYS A 82 -28.63 0.18 8.80
N ARG A 83 -29.55 -0.66 8.30
CA ARG A 83 -30.19 -1.71 9.11
C ARG A 83 -29.18 -2.77 9.55
N ILE A 84 -28.27 -3.18 8.66
CA ILE A 84 -27.24 -4.18 8.98
C ILE A 84 -26.21 -3.59 9.96
N ILE A 85 -25.80 -2.33 9.73
CA ILE A 85 -24.87 -1.63 10.61
C ILE A 85 -25.45 -1.49 12.03
N ILE A 86 -26.69 -0.98 12.14
CA ILE A 86 -27.37 -0.78 13.43
C ILE A 86 -27.58 -2.12 14.16
N ASN A 87 -28.07 -3.14 13.46
CA ASN A 87 -28.30 -4.46 14.06
C ASN A 87 -26.98 -5.11 14.51
N GLY A 88 -25.92 -4.99 13.73
CA GLY A 88 -24.60 -5.51 14.09
C GLY A 88 -23.96 -4.81 15.28
N VAL A 89 -24.26 -3.53 15.51
CA VAL A 89 -23.86 -2.82 16.74
C VAL A 89 -24.68 -3.33 17.93
N ARG A 90 -26.01 -3.46 17.77
CA ARG A 90 -26.92 -3.90 18.83
C ARG A 90 -26.62 -5.31 19.34
N GLU A 91 -26.38 -6.26 18.43
CA GLU A 91 -26.06 -7.66 18.75
C GLU A 91 -24.70 -7.80 19.46
N ARG A 92 -23.76 -6.88 19.20
CA ARG A 92 -22.45 -6.85 19.90
C ARG A 92 -22.53 -6.19 21.27
N LEU A 93 -23.43 -5.24 21.47
CA LEU A 93 -23.70 -4.66 22.79
C LEU A 93 -24.37 -5.69 23.73
N SER A 94 -24.99 -6.75 23.20
CA SER A 94 -25.53 -7.87 23.99
C SER A 94 -24.52 -8.97 24.36
N LEU A 95 -23.21 -8.75 24.16
CA LEU A 95 -22.18 -9.70 24.60
C LEU A 95 -22.16 -9.85 26.13
N LYS A 96 -21.83 -11.06 26.62
CA LYS A 96 -21.74 -11.39 28.05
C LYS A 96 -20.85 -10.37 28.81
N PRO A 97 -21.24 -9.93 30.02
CA PRO A 97 -20.74 -8.69 30.66
C PRO A 97 -19.25 -8.68 31.05
N HIS A 98 -18.60 -9.83 31.22
CA HIS A 98 -17.15 -9.87 31.53
C HIS A 98 -16.28 -9.79 30.26
N PHE A 99 -16.79 -10.34 29.18
CA PHE A 99 -16.12 -10.46 27.90
C PHE A 99 -16.12 -9.15 27.10
N SER A 100 -17.12 -8.30 27.33
CA SER A 100 -17.17 -6.94 26.77
C SER A 100 -16.13 -5.99 27.38
N LYS A 101 -15.77 -6.14 28.66
CA LYS A 101 -14.86 -5.20 29.35
C LYS A 101 -13.44 -5.20 28.77
N ILE A 102 -12.83 -6.37 28.55
CA ILE A 102 -11.47 -6.47 28.01
C ILE A 102 -11.42 -5.87 26.60
N LEU A 103 -12.41 -6.17 25.76
CA LEU A 103 -12.47 -5.62 24.40
C LEU A 103 -12.64 -4.10 24.39
N VAL A 104 -13.46 -3.56 25.30
CA VAL A 104 -13.60 -2.11 25.47
C VAL A 104 -12.28 -1.49 25.92
N ILE A 105 -11.60 -2.08 26.91
CA ILE A 105 -10.30 -1.61 27.39
C ILE A 105 -9.27 -1.60 26.24
N LEU A 106 -9.16 -2.69 25.48
CA LEU A 106 -8.25 -2.77 24.32
C LEU A 106 -8.60 -1.73 23.25
N ALA A 107 -9.89 -1.54 22.95
CA ALA A 107 -10.33 -0.54 22.00
C ALA A 107 -9.99 0.89 22.46
N VAL A 108 -10.15 1.17 23.75
CA VAL A 108 -9.77 2.45 24.36
C VAL A 108 -8.26 2.66 24.28
N PHE A 109 -7.44 1.65 24.59
CA PHE A 109 -5.99 1.75 24.44
C PHE A 109 -5.55 2.00 23.00
N VAL A 110 -6.13 1.27 22.04
CA VAL A 110 -5.86 1.49 20.60
C VAL A 110 -6.26 2.90 20.20
N PHE A 111 -7.42 3.39 20.65
CA PHE A 111 -7.87 4.74 20.34
C PHE A 111 -6.95 5.81 20.92
N ILE A 112 -6.58 5.70 22.21
CA ILE A 112 -5.62 6.60 22.87
C ILE A 112 -4.30 6.61 22.11
N HIS A 113 -3.79 5.43 21.73
CA HIS A 113 -2.55 5.31 20.96
C HIS A 113 -2.62 5.99 19.60
N LEU A 114 -3.75 5.86 18.89
CA LEU A 114 -3.98 6.55 17.62
C LEU A 114 -4.01 8.08 17.79
N VAL A 115 -4.59 8.58 18.88
CA VAL A 115 -4.55 10.02 19.21
C VAL A 115 -3.11 10.47 19.47
N PHE A 116 -2.30 9.67 20.17
CA PHE A 116 -0.88 9.97 20.37
C PHE A 116 -0.10 9.99 19.06
N ILE A 117 -0.26 8.98 18.20
CA ILE A 117 0.38 8.93 16.88
C ILE A 117 0.02 10.15 16.04
N GLU A 118 -1.27 10.48 15.96
CA GLU A 118 -1.75 11.65 15.24
C GLU A 118 -1.11 12.93 15.79
N THR A 119 -1.10 13.08 17.12
CA THR A 119 -0.57 14.28 17.77
C THR A 119 0.92 14.43 17.48
N GLN A 120 1.69 13.35 17.58
CA GLN A 120 3.12 13.37 17.27
C GLN A 120 3.38 13.64 15.79
N ASN A 121 2.69 12.95 14.89
CA ASN A 121 2.79 13.18 13.44
C ASN A 121 2.52 14.65 13.08
N GLN A 122 1.51 15.26 13.70
CA GLN A 122 1.12 16.65 13.45
C GLN A 122 1.96 17.68 14.24
N SER A 123 2.81 17.24 15.17
CA SER A 123 3.69 18.16 15.94
C SER A 123 5.11 18.21 15.40
N LEU A 124 5.51 17.20 14.62
CA LEU A 124 6.85 17.07 14.12
C LEU A 124 7.00 17.74 12.73
N PRO A 125 8.10 18.48 12.49
CA PRO A 125 8.45 18.91 11.14
C PRO A 125 8.85 17.70 10.29
N LEU A 126 8.94 17.90 8.98
CA LEU A 126 9.42 16.87 8.07
C LEU A 126 10.95 16.71 8.19
N PHE A 127 11.42 15.80 9.05
CA PHE A 127 12.86 15.52 9.22
C PHE A 127 13.27 14.09 8.88
N ALA A 128 12.32 13.22 8.54
CA ALA A 128 12.62 11.88 8.04
C ALA A 128 13.45 11.98 6.75
N TRP A 129 14.67 11.44 6.78
CA TRP A 129 15.65 11.67 5.71
C TRP A 129 15.14 11.21 4.34
N ASP A 130 14.51 10.03 4.27
CA ASP A 130 13.97 9.49 3.02
C ASP A 130 12.81 10.37 2.48
N ALA A 131 12.07 11.01 3.39
CA ALA A 131 10.95 11.87 3.05
C ALA A 131 11.40 13.23 2.48
N TRP A 132 12.21 13.98 3.23
CA TRP A 132 12.58 15.35 2.84
C TRP A 132 13.61 15.37 1.71
N TYR A 133 14.43 14.34 1.58
CA TYR A 133 15.40 14.22 0.48
C TYR A 133 14.77 13.65 -0.79
N GLY A 134 13.85 12.71 -0.65
CA GLY A 134 13.24 11.98 -1.77
C GLY A 134 11.81 12.40 -2.07
N TRP A 135 10.87 11.69 -1.46
CA TRP A 135 9.45 11.67 -1.86
C TRP A 135 8.75 13.02 -1.74
N VAL A 136 8.92 13.69 -0.60
CA VAL A 136 8.25 14.96 -0.35
C VAL A 136 8.95 16.11 -1.09
N ALA A 137 10.27 16.04 -1.27
CA ALA A 137 10.98 16.99 -2.14
C ALA A 137 10.48 16.92 -3.59
N LYS A 138 10.34 15.70 -4.14
CA LYS A 138 9.76 15.49 -5.48
C LYS A 138 8.36 16.09 -5.58
N ALA A 139 7.49 15.81 -4.60
CA ALA A 139 6.15 16.38 -4.54
C ALA A 139 6.15 17.92 -4.45
N LYS A 140 7.08 18.51 -3.70
CA LYS A 140 7.21 19.96 -3.52
C LYS A 140 7.52 20.66 -4.83
N ILE A 141 8.44 20.08 -5.59
CA ILE A 141 8.80 20.60 -6.92
C ILE A 141 7.54 20.59 -7.81
N TRP A 142 6.82 19.48 -7.88
CA TRP A 142 5.61 19.40 -8.69
C TRP A 142 4.46 20.27 -8.22
N TYR A 143 4.36 20.55 -6.93
CA TYR A 143 3.39 21.51 -6.41
C TYR A 143 3.66 22.93 -6.94
N PHE A 144 4.93 23.37 -6.95
CA PHE A 144 5.29 24.74 -7.33
C PHE A 144 5.48 24.95 -8.83
N TYR A 145 5.98 23.94 -9.55
CA TYR A 145 6.35 24.06 -10.96
C TYR A 145 5.39 23.31 -11.90
N GLY A 146 4.58 22.39 -11.38
CA GLY A 146 3.62 21.60 -12.17
C GLY A 146 3.93 20.10 -12.13
N ILE A 147 2.90 19.26 -12.23
CA ILE A 147 3.02 17.79 -12.08
C ILE A 147 3.80 17.11 -13.21
N ASN A 148 3.94 17.80 -14.34
CA ASN A 148 4.61 17.32 -15.55
C ASN A 148 6.08 17.75 -15.62
N GLU A 149 6.57 18.48 -14.62
CA GLU A 149 7.93 18.99 -14.63
C GLU A 149 8.96 17.89 -14.54
N SER A 150 9.94 17.99 -15.44
CA SER A 150 11.00 16.99 -15.58
C SER A 150 12.01 17.13 -14.45
N LEU A 151 12.37 15.98 -13.88
CA LEU A 151 13.34 15.90 -12.80
C LEU A 151 14.52 15.08 -13.25
N VAL A 152 15.72 15.65 -13.13
CA VAL A 152 16.95 15.02 -13.57
C VAL A 152 17.78 14.50 -12.39
N GLY A 153 18.65 13.54 -12.68
CA GLY A 153 19.64 13.06 -11.72
C GLY A 153 20.69 14.11 -11.39
N ARG A 154 21.42 13.90 -10.28
CA ARG A 154 22.43 14.85 -9.78
C ARG A 154 23.51 15.16 -10.81
N VAL A 155 23.99 14.16 -11.55
CA VAL A 155 25.07 14.33 -12.54
C VAL A 155 24.62 15.25 -13.67
N GLU A 156 23.43 15.02 -14.22
CA GLU A 156 22.86 15.87 -15.27
C GLU A 156 22.60 17.29 -14.75
N TRP A 157 22.05 17.40 -13.52
CA TRP A 157 21.79 18.68 -12.87
C TRP A 157 23.03 19.58 -12.75
N PHE A 158 24.22 19.03 -12.44
CA PHE A 158 25.45 19.83 -12.39
C PHE A 158 25.85 20.44 -13.73
N SER A 159 25.44 19.83 -14.84
CA SER A 159 25.75 20.26 -16.20
C SER A 159 24.63 21.10 -16.84
N ALA A 160 23.40 21.00 -16.36
CA ALA A 160 22.23 21.62 -16.95
C ALA A 160 21.88 22.96 -16.28
N LYS A 161 21.64 24.01 -17.07
CA LYS A 161 21.17 25.30 -16.55
C LYS A 161 19.66 25.25 -16.32
N GLY A 162 19.23 25.53 -15.09
CA GLY A 162 17.81 25.67 -14.74
C GLY A 162 17.04 24.35 -14.57
N ALA A 163 17.71 23.20 -14.64
CA ALA A 163 17.06 21.91 -14.40
C ALA A 163 16.69 21.72 -12.92
N LEU A 164 15.58 21.03 -12.67
CA LEU A 164 15.14 20.63 -11.34
C LEU A 164 15.63 19.22 -11.05
N THR A 165 16.07 18.94 -9.83
CA THR A 165 16.69 17.65 -9.49
C THR A 165 15.93 16.92 -8.39
N SER A 166 15.90 15.59 -8.51
CA SER A 166 15.49 14.70 -7.44
C SER A 166 16.41 13.48 -7.39
N PRO A 167 16.89 13.08 -6.21
CA PRO A 167 17.71 11.87 -6.07
C PRO A 167 16.95 10.60 -6.44
N ILE A 168 15.62 10.64 -6.36
CA ILE A 168 14.71 9.55 -6.67
C ILE A 168 13.91 9.82 -7.97
N HIS A 169 14.45 10.61 -8.89
CA HIS A 169 13.79 10.93 -10.17
C HIS A 169 13.32 9.67 -10.93
N HIS A 170 14.10 8.59 -10.86
CA HIS A 170 13.82 7.30 -11.51
C HIS A 170 12.86 6.38 -10.72
N TYR A 171 12.49 6.73 -9.48
CA TYR A 171 11.53 5.95 -8.71
C TYR A 171 10.08 6.29 -9.13
N PRO A 172 9.14 5.33 -8.93
CA PRO A 172 7.72 5.55 -9.12
C PRO A 172 7.18 6.76 -8.35
N ASP A 173 6.11 7.36 -8.88
CA ASP A 173 5.66 8.69 -8.44
C ASP A 173 4.59 8.65 -7.34
N GLY A 174 4.09 7.44 -7.00
CA GLY A 174 2.87 7.27 -6.22
C GLY A 174 2.86 8.03 -4.91
N LEU A 175 3.90 7.91 -4.08
CA LEU A 175 3.93 8.62 -2.80
C LEU A 175 3.94 10.14 -3.00
N SER A 176 4.77 10.64 -3.91
CA SER A 176 4.89 12.06 -4.22
C SER A 176 3.56 12.64 -4.72
N LEU A 177 2.87 11.90 -5.58
CA LEU A 177 1.56 12.29 -6.11
C LEU A 177 0.47 12.35 -5.03
N LEU A 178 0.55 11.53 -3.98
CA LEU A 178 -0.37 11.65 -2.84
C LEU A 178 -0.17 12.96 -2.06
N TYR A 179 1.07 13.43 -1.91
CA TYR A 179 1.34 14.75 -1.34
C TYR A 179 0.80 15.87 -2.23
N VAL A 180 1.01 15.77 -3.55
CA VAL A 180 0.44 16.73 -4.51
C VAL A 180 -1.09 16.74 -4.45
N PHE A 181 -1.75 15.59 -4.41
CA PHE A 181 -3.20 15.51 -4.26
C PHE A 181 -3.69 16.17 -2.98
N ASN A 182 -3.06 15.87 -1.84
CA ASN A 182 -3.46 16.43 -0.54
C ASN A 182 -3.25 17.95 -0.46
N SER A 183 -2.34 18.51 -1.27
CA SER A 183 -2.15 19.97 -1.35
C SER A 183 -3.40 20.71 -1.86
N GLY A 184 -4.30 20.01 -2.57
CA GLY A 184 -5.57 20.58 -3.03
C GLY A 184 -6.54 20.99 -1.91
N ILE A 185 -6.27 20.64 -0.66
CA ILE A 185 -7.04 21.08 0.51
C ILE A 185 -6.19 21.75 1.60
N PHE A 186 -4.89 21.43 1.68
CA PHE A 186 -4.03 21.89 2.76
C PHE A 186 -2.95 22.89 2.33
N ASP A 187 -2.93 23.28 1.06
CA ASP A 187 -1.83 23.98 0.42
C ASP A 187 -0.50 23.22 0.64
N TRP A 188 0.64 23.88 0.42
CA TRP A 188 1.92 23.33 0.84
C TRP A 188 2.16 23.53 2.35
N ASN A 189 1.50 22.70 3.16
CA ASN A 189 1.78 22.59 4.59
C ASN A 189 2.19 21.15 4.93
N GLU A 190 3.50 20.90 5.00
CA GLU A 190 4.09 19.56 5.16
C GLU A 190 3.47 18.76 6.32
N THR A 191 3.28 19.40 7.48
CA THR A 191 2.65 18.79 8.64
C THR A 191 1.21 18.35 8.38
N ARG A 192 0.41 19.17 7.69
CA ARG A 192 -0.98 18.79 7.33
C ARG A 192 -1.02 17.70 6.26
N LEU A 193 -0.12 17.75 5.27
CA LEU A 193 -0.02 16.74 4.22
C LEU A 193 0.32 15.35 4.79
N ASN A 194 1.11 15.31 5.87
CA ASN A 194 1.49 14.08 6.58
C ASN A 194 0.30 13.35 7.23
N ALA A 195 -0.87 13.98 7.36
CA ALA A 195 -2.08 13.39 7.93
C ALA A 195 -2.57 12.13 7.18
N ILE A 196 -2.08 11.92 5.95
CA ILE A 196 -2.36 10.71 5.18
C ILE A 196 -1.81 9.44 5.86
N TYR A 197 -0.74 9.54 6.64
CA TYR A 197 -0.12 8.40 7.33
C TYR A 197 -0.99 7.89 8.48
N PRO A 198 -1.45 8.73 9.43
CA PRO A 198 -2.47 8.32 10.40
C PRO A 198 -3.76 7.80 9.76
N ALA A 199 -4.22 8.40 8.65
CA ALA A 199 -5.42 7.95 7.94
C ALA A 199 -5.24 6.54 7.34
N MET A 200 -4.08 6.30 6.73
CA MET A 200 -3.67 4.98 6.25
C MET A 200 -3.59 3.98 7.39
N PHE A 201 -3.01 4.36 8.53
CA PHE A 201 -2.84 3.45 9.66
C PHE A 201 -4.18 3.03 10.28
N ILE A 202 -5.13 3.96 10.44
CA ILE A 202 -6.50 3.66 10.87
C ILE A 202 -7.16 2.65 9.91
N SER A 203 -7.03 2.90 8.60
CA SER A 203 -7.57 2.01 7.58
C SER A 203 -6.92 0.63 7.61
N PHE A 204 -5.62 0.57 7.83
CA PHE A 204 -4.86 -0.67 7.94
C PHE A 204 -5.26 -1.49 9.17
N ILE A 205 -5.49 -0.84 10.31
CA ILE A 205 -6.02 -1.48 11.53
C ILE A 205 -7.41 -2.09 11.27
N LEU A 206 -8.31 -1.33 10.65
CA LEU A 206 -9.66 -1.83 10.29
C LEU A 206 -9.57 -3.03 9.35
N LEU A 207 -8.68 -2.96 8.37
CA LEU A 207 -8.41 -4.02 7.41
C LEU A 207 -7.90 -5.29 8.08
N ILE A 208 -6.90 -5.17 8.94
CA ILE A 208 -6.32 -6.30 9.69
C ILE A 208 -7.37 -6.91 10.60
N TYR A 209 -8.08 -6.09 11.36
CA TYR A 209 -9.16 -6.54 12.22
C TYR A 209 -10.21 -7.33 11.42
N GLY A 210 -10.67 -6.78 10.31
CA GLY A 210 -11.69 -7.39 9.45
C GLY A 210 -11.24 -8.70 8.82
N ASN A 211 -9.98 -8.79 8.39
CA ASN A 211 -9.41 -10.01 7.80
C ASN A 211 -9.18 -11.11 8.85
N VAL A 212 -8.56 -10.78 9.99
CA VAL A 212 -8.34 -11.74 11.08
C VAL A 212 -9.66 -12.26 11.62
N LYS A 213 -10.64 -11.37 11.79
CA LYS A 213 -11.99 -11.77 12.22
C LYS A 213 -12.66 -12.69 11.21
N LEU A 214 -12.50 -12.44 9.91
CA LEU A 214 -13.10 -13.29 8.88
C LEU A 214 -12.47 -14.69 8.86
N ILE A 215 -11.17 -14.79 9.09
CA ILE A 215 -10.45 -16.08 9.12
C ILE A 215 -10.74 -16.85 10.40
N THR A 216 -10.67 -16.19 11.56
CA THR A 216 -10.71 -16.86 12.87
C THR A 216 -12.10 -16.90 13.50
N GLN A 217 -13.04 -16.12 12.98
CA GLN A 217 -14.35 -15.86 13.59
C GLN A 217 -14.28 -15.29 15.02
N SER A 218 -13.10 -14.86 15.49
CA SER A 218 -12.85 -14.40 16.85
C SER A 218 -12.53 -12.91 16.87
N SER A 219 -13.35 -12.15 17.60
CA SER A 219 -13.08 -10.71 17.81
C SER A 219 -11.91 -10.48 18.76
N TYR A 220 -11.63 -11.42 19.67
CA TYR A 220 -10.48 -11.34 20.59
C TYR A 220 -9.17 -11.48 19.86
N LEU A 221 -9.05 -12.49 18.99
CA LEU A 221 -7.84 -12.68 18.20
C LEU A 221 -7.62 -11.48 17.26
N ALA A 222 -8.68 -10.97 16.65
CA ALA A 222 -8.60 -9.77 15.82
C ALA A 222 -8.08 -8.54 16.60
N PHE A 223 -8.63 -8.29 17.80
CA PHE A 223 -8.14 -7.20 18.66
C PHE A 223 -6.73 -7.46 19.18
N GLY A 224 -6.38 -8.69 19.54
CA GLY A 224 -5.04 -9.06 19.98
C GLY A 224 -3.99 -8.80 18.90
N VAL A 225 -4.28 -9.18 17.65
CA VAL A 225 -3.39 -8.90 16.51
C VAL A 225 -3.27 -7.39 16.26
N VAL A 226 -4.39 -6.64 16.31
CA VAL A 226 -4.35 -5.18 16.21
C VAL A 226 -3.53 -4.56 17.34
N PHE A 227 -3.71 -5.01 18.57
CA PHE A 227 -2.99 -4.53 19.73
C PHE A 227 -1.47 -4.76 19.59
N VAL A 228 -1.07 -5.95 19.14
CA VAL A 228 0.33 -6.25 18.83
C VAL A 228 0.86 -5.31 17.76
N LEU A 229 0.13 -5.15 16.64
CA LEU A 229 0.53 -4.25 15.54
C LEU A 229 0.77 -2.82 16.01
N VAL A 230 -0.18 -2.22 16.74
CA VAL A 230 -0.05 -0.84 17.21
C VAL A 230 1.04 -0.68 18.27
N SER A 231 1.43 -1.76 18.92
CA SER A 231 2.52 -1.77 19.89
C SER A 231 3.90 -1.91 19.24
N LEU A 232 4.00 -2.21 17.94
CA LEU A 232 5.28 -2.37 17.25
C LEU A 232 5.95 -1.00 17.06
N PRO A 233 7.12 -0.73 17.68
CA PRO A 233 7.80 0.55 17.55
C PRO A 233 8.17 0.88 16.11
N PHE A 234 8.54 -0.15 15.33
CA PHE A 234 8.92 0.03 13.92
C PHE A 234 7.76 0.56 13.07
N VAL A 235 6.55 0.04 13.27
CA VAL A 235 5.35 0.53 12.59
C VAL A 235 5.06 1.96 13.03
N ASN A 236 5.07 2.23 14.33
CA ASN A 236 4.80 3.55 14.88
C ASN A 236 5.76 4.61 14.33
N ASN A 237 7.06 4.29 14.23
CA ASN A 237 8.05 5.20 13.64
C ASN A 237 7.71 5.57 12.20
N HIS A 238 7.27 4.63 11.37
CA HIS A 238 6.90 4.92 9.97
C HIS A 238 5.61 5.74 9.84
N ILE A 239 4.72 5.69 10.82
CA ILE A 239 3.49 6.51 10.81
C ILE A 239 3.75 7.91 11.38
N ILE A 240 4.54 7.99 12.46
CA ILE A 240 4.88 9.27 13.10
C ILE A 240 5.83 10.07 12.21
N LEU A 241 6.89 9.44 11.70
CA LEU A 241 7.87 10.03 10.78
C LEU A 241 7.38 9.86 9.35
N ALA A 242 6.34 10.62 8.98
CA ALA A 242 5.72 10.51 7.66
C ALA A 242 6.70 10.75 6.50
N GLY A 243 6.39 10.12 5.37
CA GLY A 243 7.10 10.23 4.10
C GLY A 243 7.95 9.03 3.70
N TYR A 244 7.94 7.94 4.47
CA TYR A 244 8.49 6.64 4.03
C TYR A 244 7.50 5.89 3.11
N ALA A 245 7.99 5.36 1.99
CA ALA A 245 7.21 4.52 1.07
C ALA A 245 7.04 3.07 1.56
N ASP A 246 7.95 2.58 2.40
CA ASP A 246 8.03 1.19 2.83
C ASP A 246 6.77 0.71 3.56
N ILE A 247 6.16 1.56 4.40
CA ILE A 247 4.94 1.19 5.13
C ILE A 247 3.72 1.05 4.22
N TRP A 248 3.67 1.82 3.13
CA TRP A 248 2.64 1.68 2.10
C TRP A 248 2.79 0.34 1.37
N MET A 249 4.04 0.00 1.01
CA MET A 249 4.32 -1.29 0.40
C MET A 249 3.95 -2.46 1.31
N ALA A 250 4.35 -2.39 2.59
CA ALA A 250 4.02 -3.41 3.56
C ALA A 250 2.50 -3.60 3.71
N ALA A 251 1.74 -2.50 3.72
CA ALA A 251 0.29 -2.56 3.75
C ALA A 251 -0.28 -3.25 2.49
N TYR A 252 0.09 -2.82 1.28
CA TYR A 252 -0.40 -3.45 0.05
C TYR A 252 0.03 -4.91 -0.10
N LEU A 253 1.24 -5.26 0.34
CA LEU A 253 1.72 -6.64 0.37
C LEU A 253 0.86 -7.51 1.31
N PHE A 254 0.54 -7.00 2.50
CA PHE A 254 -0.36 -7.67 3.43
C PHE A 254 -1.74 -7.90 2.79
N ILE A 255 -2.31 -6.87 2.16
CA ILE A 255 -3.62 -6.95 1.48
C ILE A 255 -3.60 -8.00 0.38
N SER A 256 -2.53 -8.03 -0.43
CA SER A 256 -2.36 -9.05 -1.45
C SER A 256 -2.34 -10.45 -0.84
N PHE A 257 -1.50 -10.67 0.17
CA PHE A 257 -1.32 -11.96 0.80
C PHE A 257 -2.64 -12.49 1.40
N VAL A 258 -3.34 -11.69 2.20
CA VAL A 258 -4.60 -12.13 2.82
C VAL A 258 -5.68 -12.41 1.77
N ASN A 259 -5.76 -11.61 0.69
CA ASN A 259 -6.73 -11.84 -0.36
C ASN A 259 -6.35 -13.08 -1.23
N ILE A 260 -5.07 -13.36 -1.46
CA ILE A 260 -4.64 -14.64 -2.09
C ILE A 260 -5.07 -15.83 -1.23
N GLN A 261 -4.86 -15.76 0.08
CA GLN A 261 -5.29 -16.81 1.00
C GLN A 261 -6.81 -17.01 0.94
N GLN A 262 -7.59 -15.92 0.94
CA GLN A 262 -9.04 -15.98 0.77
C GLN A 262 -9.46 -16.56 -0.58
N TYR A 263 -8.74 -16.26 -1.65
CA TYR A 263 -8.96 -16.89 -2.95
C TYR A 263 -8.71 -18.41 -2.89
N PHE A 264 -7.65 -18.87 -2.23
CA PHE A 264 -7.40 -20.30 -2.11
C PHE A 264 -8.46 -21.06 -1.29
N ILE A 265 -9.02 -20.42 -0.27
CA ILE A 265 -10.09 -20.96 0.58
C ILE A 265 -11.45 -20.96 -0.16
N THR A 266 -11.83 -19.83 -0.75
CA THR A 266 -13.20 -19.61 -1.26
C THR A 266 -13.34 -19.78 -2.78
N ARG A 267 -12.22 -19.74 -3.51
CA ARG A 267 -12.12 -19.74 -4.98
C ARG A 267 -12.86 -18.60 -5.69
N GLN A 268 -13.22 -17.55 -4.96
CA GLN A 268 -13.91 -16.41 -5.54
C GLN A 268 -12.92 -15.45 -6.21
N LYS A 269 -13.07 -15.24 -7.53
CA LYS A 269 -12.16 -14.44 -8.36
C LYS A 269 -11.95 -13.01 -7.85
N ARG A 270 -12.93 -12.43 -7.15
CA ARG A 270 -12.84 -11.09 -6.55
C ARG A 270 -11.61 -10.92 -5.64
N PHE A 271 -11.25 -11.96 -4.89
CA PHE A 271 -10.09 -11.91 -4.00
C PHE A 271 -8.77 -11.92 -4.77
N LEU A 272 -8.73 -12.66 -5.89
CA LEU A 272 -7.58 -12.62 -6.79
C LEU A 272 -7.43 -11.23 -7.42
N ILE A 273 -8.52 -10.62 -7.88
CA ILE A 273 -8.52 -9.26 -8.43
C ILE A 273 -7.99 -8.25 -7.41
N LEU A 274 -8.51 -8.27 -6.18
CA LEU A 274 -8.05 -7.37 -5.11
C LEU A 274 -6.57 -7.58 -4.77
N SER A 275 -6.11 -8.83 -4.78
CA SER A 275 -4.69 -9.10 -4.59
C SER A 275 -3.84 -8.52 -5.72
N THR A 276 -4.21 -8.79 -6.97
CA THR A 276 -3.47 -8.28 -8.14
C THR A 276 -3.41 -6.76 -8.13
N LEU A 277 -4.54 -6.10 -7.85
CA LEU A 277 -4.58 -4.64 -7.72
C LEU A 277 -3.65 -4.15 -6.60
N SER A 278 -3.59 -4.85 -5.48
CA SER A 278 -2.70 -4.49 -4.37
C SER A 278 -1.23 -4.64 -4.75
N LEU A 279 -0.86 -5.71 -5.45
CA LEU A 279 0.50 -5.91 -5.96
C LEU A 279 0.89 -4.81 -6.95
N VAL A 280 0.00 -4.46 -7.89
CA VAL A 280 0.24 -3.37 -8.85
C VAL A 280 0.35 -2.02 -8.12
N SER A 281 -0.50 -1.78 -7.11
CA SER A 281 -0.46 -0.54 -6.32
C SER A 281 0.89 -0.37 -5.63
N MET A 282 1.45 -1.45 -5.08
CA MET A 282 2.76 -1.42 -4.43
C MET A 282 3.89 -1.01 -5.38
N LEU A 283 3.84 -1.43 -6.65
CA LEU A 283 4.81 -1.03 -7.68
C LEU A 283 4.80 0.47 -7.96
N MET A 284 3.70 1.17 -7.66
CA MET A 284 3.60 2.62 -7.82
C MET A 284 4.29 3.40 -6.71
N PHE A 285 4.70 2.75 -5.61
CA PHE A 285 5.39 3.41 -4.51
C PHE A 285 6.91 3.30 -4.58
N LYS A 286 7.45 2.14 -4.99
CA LYS A 286 8.88 1.86 -4.87
C LYS A 286 9.32 0.78 -5.85
N LEU A 287 10.56 0.84 -6.32
CA LEU A 287 11.10 -0.14 -7.28
C LEU A 287 11.29 -1.52 -6.63
N GLU A 288 11.66 -1.57 -5.36
CA GLU A 288 11.88 -2.80 -4.59
C GLU A 288 10.60 -3.64 -4.46
N ALA A 289 9.43 -3.06 -4.74
CA ALA A 289 8.17 -3.77 -4.86
C ALA A 289 8.23 -4.95 -5.85
N TRP A 290 9.06 -4.87 -6.90
CA TRP A 290 9.26 -5.96 -7.86
C TRP A 290 9.77 -7.26 -7.21
N VAL A 291 10.60 -7.15 -6.17
CA VAL A 291 11.10 -8.32 -5.43
C VAL A 291 9.94 -9.03 -4.73
N TRP A 292 9.10 -8.26 -4.05
CA TRP A 292 7.94 -8.79 -3.33
C TRP A 292 6.88 -9.38 -4.25
N VAL A 293 6.60 -8.73 -5.39
CA VAL A 293 5.74 -9.29 -6.43
C VAL A 293 6.29 -10.63 -6.93
N SER A 294 7.59 -10.71 -7.19
CA SER A 294 8.23 -11.95 -7.64
C SER A 294 8.11 -13.07 -6.61
N ILE A 295 8.34 -12.79 -5.32
CA ILE A 295 8.17 -13.76 -4.23
C ILE A 295 6.73 -14.27 -4.19
N ILE A 296 5.73 -13.40 -4.32
CA ILE A 296 4.32 -13.80 -4.29
C ILE A 296 3.96 -14.65 -5.51
N ILE A 297 4.38 -14.26 -6.72
CA ILE A 297 4.16 -15.04 -7.94
C ILE A 297 4.78 -16.43 -7.82
N LEU A 298 6.04 -16.52 -7.36
CA LEU A 298 6.73 -17.79 -7.13
C LEU A 298 6.00 -18.63 -6.08
N SER A 299 5.59 -18.04 -4.96
CA SER A 299 4.88 -18.73 -3.89
C SER A 299 3.52 -19.27 -4.36
N VAL A 300 2.77 -18.50 -5.13
CA VAL A 300 1.50 -18.93 -5.73
C VAL A 300 1.74 -20.03 -6.77
N GLY A 301 2.77 -19.88 -7.62
CA GLY A 301 3.16 -20.88 -8.61
C GLY A 301 3.51 -22.22 -7.98
N LEU A 302 4.38 -22.21 -6.97
CA LEU A 302 4.75 -23.40 -6.20
C LEU A 302 3.55 -24.03 -5.49
N SER A 303 2.64 -23.21 -4.95
CA SER A 303 1.40 -23.71 -4.32
C SER A 303 0.43 -24.36 -5.31
N CYS A 304 0.42 -23.91 -6.56
CA CYS A 304 -0.33 -24.57 -7.63
C CYS A 304 0.35 -25.88 -8.08
N LEU A 305 1.69 -25.91 -8.11
CA LEU A 305 2.47 -27.09 -8.46
C LEU A 305 2.45 -28.17 -7.37
N SER A 306 2.28 -27.82 -6.09
CA SER A 306 2.24 -28.79 -4.99
C SER A 306 1.02 -29.73 -5.04
N LYS A 307 -0.01 -29.38 -5.83
CA LYS A 307 -1.14 -30.26 -6.15
C LYS A 307 -0.84 -31.28 -7.25
N PHE A 308 0.24 -31.08 -8.01
CA PHE A 308 0.82 -32.13 -8.85
C PHE A 308 1.74 -33.00 -7.99
N SER A 309 1.92 -34.27 -8.34
CA SER A 309 2.92 -35.15 -7.70
C SER A 309 4.24 -34.37 -7.55
N GLN A 310 4.77 -34.26 -6.33
CA GLN A 310 6.01 -33.51 -6.05
C GLN A 310 7.15 -33.86 -7.02
N ARG A 311 7.20 -35.11 -7.49
CA ARG A 311 8.15 -35.59 -8.51
C ARG A 311 8.00 -34.86 -9.85
N ARG A 312 6.77 -34.57 -10.29
CA ARG A 312 6.50 -33.80 -11.52
C ARG A 312 6.85 -32.32 -11.36
N ALA A 313 6.61 -31.75 -10.18
CA ALA A 313 7.01 -30.36 -9.90
C ALA A 313 8.53 -30.20 -9.92
N TYR A 314 9.28 -31.12 -9.28
CA TYR A 314 10.74 -31.15 -9.37
C TYR A 314 11.24 -31.40 -10.78
N PHE A 315 10.57 -32.29 -11.53
CA PHE A 315 10.92 -32.54 -12.93
C PHE A 315 10.70 -31.29 -13.80
N ILE A 316 9.57 -30.60 -13.67
CA ILE A 316 9.30 -29.34 -14.39
C ILE A 316 10.32 -28.28 -14.00
N LEU A 317 10.62 -28.12 -12.71
CA LEU A 317 11.63 -27.16 -12.25
C LEU A 317 13.02 -27.50 -12.80
N ALA A 318 13.42 -28.76 -12.78
CA ALA A 318 14.67 -29.23 -13.36
C ALA A 318 14.72 -28.99 -14.87
N CYS A 319 13.63 -29.27 -15.59
CA CYS A 319 13.52 -28.96 -17.02
C CYS A 319 13.60 -27.46 -17.30
N VAL A 320 12.93 -26.62 -16.50
CA VAL A 320 12.99 -25.16 -16.66
C VAL A 320 14.40 -24.63 -16.40
N ILE A 321 15.08 -25.12 -15.37
CA ILE A 321 16.48 -24.77 -15.09
C ILE A 321 17.41 -25.27 -16.19
N ALA A 322 17.22 -26.50 -16.67
CA ALA A 322 18.02 -27.07 -17.76
C ALA A 322 17.81 -26.30 -19.07
N ILE A 323 16.56 -25.97 -19.42
CA ILE A 323 16.22 -25.13 -20.58
C ILE A 323 16.82 -23.74 -20.39
N TRP A 324 16.64 -23.10 -19.23
CA TRP A 324 17.25 -21.81 -18.93
C TRP A 324 18.78 -21.83 -19.14
N TYR A 325 19.46 -22.87 -18.64
CA TYR A 325 20.91 -23.00 -18.78
C TYR A 325 21.32 -23.25 -20.24
N LEU A 326 20.64 -24.16 -20.95
CA LEU A 326 20.95 -24.51 -22.34
C LEU A 326 20.70 -23.37 -23.33
N PHE A 327 19.75 -22.49 -23.02
CA PHE A 327 19.45 -21.32 -23.85
C PHE A 327 20.24 -20.06 -23.43
N GLY A 328 21.24 -20.20 -22.56
CA GLY A 328 22.11 -19.09 -22.15
C GLY A 328 21.42 -18.08 -21.23
N GLY A 329 20.31 -18.47 -20.60
CA GLY A 329 19.57 -17.67 -19.64
C GLY A 329 18.37 -16.92 -20.20
N ILE A 330 17.94 -15.88 -19.48
CA ILE A 330 16.85 -14.97 -19.86
C ILE A 330 17.39 -13.54 -19.87
N SER A 331 17.15 -12.83 -20.98
CA SER A 331 17.44 -11.40 -21.09
C SER A 331 16.15 -10.67 -21.49
N ILE A 332 15.56 -9.92 -20.56
CA ILE A 332 14.35 -9.13 -20.80
C ILE A 332 14.64 -7.67 -20.40
N GLY A 333 14.73 -6.79 -21.39
CA GLY A 333 15.14 -5.40 -21.18
C GLY A 333 16.53 -5.32 -20.55
N GLY A 334 16.65 -4.65 -19.40
CA GLY A 334 17.89 -4.57 -18.62
C GLY A 334 18.11 -5.72 -17.63
N LEU A 335 17.16 -6.66 -17.50
CA LEU A 335 17.29 -7.83 -16.65
C LEU A 335 17.95 -8.96 -17.46
N LYS A 336 19.18 -9.31 -17.09
CA LYS A 336 19.88 -10.50 -17.57
C LYS A 336 20.07 -11.46 -16.42
N ILE A 337 19.52 -12.66 -16.54
CA ILE A 337 19.78 -13.77 -15.62
C ILE A 337 20.32 -14.89 -16.51
N THR A 338 21.63 -14.95 -16.63
CA THR A 338 22.37 -15.96 -17.40
C THR A 338 23.25 -16.80 -16.47
N PRO A 339 23.79 -17.94 -16.95
CA PRO A 339 24.71 -18.75 -16.17
C PRO A 339 25.98 -18.00 -15.71
N GLU A 340 26.35 -16.95 -16.44
CA GLU A 340 27.60 -16.20 -16.22
C GLU A 340 27.36 -14.85 -15.56
N VAL A 341 26.17 -14.28 -15.72
CA VAL A 341 25.88 -12.90 -15.33
C VAL A 341 24.45 -12.79 -14.79
N ILE A 342 24.34 -12.20 -13.61
CA ILE A 342 23.09 -11.63 -13.12
C ILE A 342 23.20 -10.11 -13.24
N ALA A 343 22.58 -9.52 -14.25
CA ALA A 343 22.39 -8.09 -14.36
C ALA A 343 20.94 -7.77 -14.01
N VAL A 344 20.75 -6.96 -12.96
CA VAL A 344 19.42 -6.47 -12.59
C VAL A 344 19.39 -4.97 -12.84
N PRO A 345 18.38 -4.43 -13.56
CA PRO A 345 18.26 -3.00 -13.77
C PRO A 345 18.38 -2.26 -12.45
N TRP A 346 19.19 -1.20 -12.41
CA TRP A 346 19.37 -0.32 -11.25
C TRP A 346 20.14 -0.91 -10.05
N ILE A 347 20.38 -2.22 -9.99
CA ILE A 347 21.18 -2.86 -8.93
C ILE A 347 22.65 -3.00 -9.38
N GLY A 348 22.86 -3.41 -10.63
CA GLY A 348 24.19 -3.63 -11.20
C GLY A 348 24.32 -4.96 -11.91
N GLU A 349 25.53 -5.22 -12.39
CA GLU A 349 25.91 -6.44 -13.09
C GLU A 349 26.85 -7.26 -12.20
N PHE A 350 26.46 -8.50 -11.93
CA PHE A 350 27.20 -9.42 -11.06
C PHE A 350 27.64 -10.61 -11.89
N GLN A 351 28.95 -10.76 -12.06
CA GLN A 351 29.51 -11.94 -12.70
C GLN A 351 29.48 -13.12 -11.73
N LEU A 352 28.89 -14.22 -12.17
CA LEU A 352 28.86 -15.48 -11.45
C LEU A 352 30.17 -16.22 -11.74
N GLN A 353 31.11 -16.15 -10.79
CA GLN A 353 32.31 -16.98 -10.82
C GLN A 353 32.14 -18.16 -9.87
N PHE A 354 32.44 -19.37 -10.35
CA PHE A 354 32.50 -20.55 -9.50
C PHE A 354 33.79 -20.46 -8.67
N VAL A 355 33.65 -20.12 -7.39
CA VAL A 355 34.76 -20.16 -6.45
C VAL A 355 34.78 -21.55 -5.80
N ASN A 356 35.80 -22.34 -6.10
CA ASN A 356 36.02 -23.62 -5.44
C ASN A 356 36.47 -23.34 -3.99
N THR A 357 35.57 -23.55 -3.03
CA THR A 357 35.85 -23.23 -1.61
C THR A 357 36.85 -24.18 -0.94
N THR A 358 37.40 -25.15 -1.67
CA THR A 358 38.49 -26.02 -1.18
C THR A 358 39.88 -25.45 -1.43
N ASP A 359 39.99 -24.37 -2.21
CA ASP A 359 41.26 -23.74 -2.59
C ASP A 359 41.52 -22.42 -1.82
N ALA A 360 40.75 -22.15 -0.76
CA ALA A 360 40.91 -21.05 0.19
C ALA A 360 41.09 -21.63 1.61
#